data_AF-A0A0R2XCM5-F1
#
_entry.id   AF-A0A0R2XCM5-F1
#
_cell.length_a   1.000
_cell.length_b   1.000
_cell.length_c   1.000
_cell.angle_alpha   90.00
_cell.angle_beta   90.00
_cell.angle_gamma   90.00
#
_symmetry.space_group_name_H-M   'P 1'
#
loop_
_entity.id
_entity.type
_entity.pdbx_description
1 polymer ?
#
loop_
_entity_poly.entity_id
_entity_poly.type
_entity_poly.pdbx_seq_one_letter_code
_entity_poly.pdbx_strand_id
1 'polypeptide(L)' 'MTVAVILAGLIPIMWAHGTGSEIMQRIAAPMVGGMVTAPLLSLFVVPAVYLLIRRRQTKSSPLPTHPSHQEESP' A
#
# COMPACT_ATOMS: atom_id res chain seq x y z
N MET A 1 -3.58 -14.21 -4.74
CA MET A 1 -4.75 -15.09 -4.46
C MET A 1 -6.04 -14.28 -4.34
N THR A 2 -6.15 -13.35 -3.38
CA THR A 2 -7.39 -12.63 -3.04
C THR A 2 -7.99 -11.83 -4.21
N VAL A 3 -7.20 -10.99 -4.88
CA VAL A 3 -7.68 -10.16 -6.00
C VAL A 3 -8.19 -11.01 -7.16
N ALA A 4 -7.46 -12.08 -7.51
CA ALA A 4 -7.83 -12.98 -8.59
C ALA A 4 -9.18 -13.68 -8.32
N VAL A 5 -9.42 -14.13 -7.09
CA VAL A 5 -10.68 -14.76 -6.69
C VAL A 5 -11.85 -13.77 -6.73
N ILE A 6 -11.63 -12.55 -6.24
CA ILE A 6 -12.64 -11.48 -6.24
C ILE A 6 -13.03 -11.11 -7.68
N LEU A 7 -12.04 -10.92 -8.56
CA LEU A 7 -12.31 -10.63 -9.97
C LEU A 7 -13.03 -11.79 -10.67
N ALA A 8 -12.59 -13.03 -10.44
CA ALA A 8 -13.23 -14.21 -11.03
C ALA A 8 -14.71 -14.36 -10.60
N GLY A 9 -15.06 -13.98 -9.36
CA GLY A 9 -16.45 -14.00 -8.88
C GLY A 9 -17.31 -12.83 -9.34
N LEU A 10 -16.73 -11.64 -9.56
CA LEU A 10 -17.46 -10.43 -9.95
C LEU A 10 -17.61 -10.25 -11.47
N ILE A 11 -16.68 -10.77 -12.27
CA ILE A 11 -16.70 -10.68 -13.74
C ILE A 11 -18.03 -11.21 -14.34
N PRO A 12 -18.56 -12.39 -13.95
CA PRO A 12 -19.82 -12.90 -14.49
C PRO A 12 -21.02 -12.03 -14.11
N ILE A 13 -20.98 -11.43 -12.91
CA ILE A 13 -22.03 -10.56 -12.39
C ILE A 13 -22.08 -9.25 -13.19
N MET A 14 -20.93 -8.72 -13.60
CA MET A 14 -20.83 -7.54 -14.47
C MET A 14 -21.36 -7.78 -15.89
N TRP A 15 -21.31 -9.01 -16.38
CA TRP A 15 -21.84 -9.41 -17.69
C TRP A 15 -23.29 -9.92 -17.65
N ALA A 16 -23.90 -10.02 -16.47
CA ALA A 16 -25.29 -10.41 -16.34
C ALA A 16 -26.21 -9.30 -16.88
N HIS A 17 -26.90 -9.58 -17.99
CA HIS A 17 -27.87 -8.67 -18.60
C HIS A 17 -29.28 -9.11 -18.20
N GLY A 18 -29.98 -8.30 -17.41
CA GLY A 18 -31.33 -8.55 -16.92
C GLY A 18 -31.92 -7.33 -16.19
N THR A 19 -33.23 -7.35 -15.93
CA THR A 19 -33.91 -6.29 -15.16
C THR A 19 -33.29 -6.14 -13.77
N GLY A 20 -32.82 -4.94 -13.41
CA GLY A 20 -32.09 -4.66 -12.16
C GLY A 20 -30.56 -4.71 -12.28
N SER A 21 -30.02 -5.13 -13.42
CA SER A 21 -28.57 -5.18 -13.69
C SER A 21 -27.92 -3.79 -13.59
N GLU A 22 -28.58 -2.73 -14.04
CA GLU A 22 -28.03 -1.37 -13.97
C GLU A 22 -27.68 -0.93 -12.54
N ILE A 23 -28.46 -1.35 -11.54
CA ILE A 23 -28.21 -1.00 -10.14
C ILE A 23 -27.05 -1.84 -9.61
N MET A 24 -27.06 -3.13 -9.91
CA MET A 24 -26.02 -4.07 -9.47
C MET A 24 -24.64 -3.72 -10.06
N GLN A 25 -24.61 -3.33 -11.33
CA GLN A 25 -23.39 -2.94 -12.04
C GLN A 25 -22.80 -1.64 -11.49
N ARG A 26 -23.63 -0.66 -11.07
CA ARG A 26 -23.18 0.59 -10.44
C ARG A 26 -22.51 0.37 -9.09
N ILE A 27 -22.89 -0.66 -8.35
CA ILE A 27 -22.29 -1.02 -7.05
C ILE A 27 -21.03 -1.87 -7.28
N ALA A 28 -21.09 -2.81 -8.22
CA ALA A 28 -20.00 -3.73 -8.52
C ALA A 28 -18.81 -3.05 -9.24
N ALA A 29 -19.06 -2.10 -10.14
CA ALA A 29 -18.01 -1.42 -10.90
C ALA A 29 -16.94 -0.73 -10.02
N PRO A 30 -17.30 0.10 -9.02
CA PRO A 30 -16.30 0.69 -8.13
C PRO A 30 -15.61 -0.35 -7.24
N MET A 31 -16.30 -1.43 -6.84
CA MET A 31 -15.70 -2.52 -6.07
C MET A 31 -14.60 -3.24 -6.86
N VAL A 32 -14.86 -3.57 -8.13
CA VAL A 32 -13.89 -4.18 -9.04
C VAL A 32 -12.72 -3.23 -9.29
N GLY A 33 -12.99 -1.96 -9.61
CA GLY A 33 -11.97 -0.95 -9.81
C GLY A 33 -11.07 -0.75 -8.59
N GLY A 34 -11.67 -0.69 -7.40
CA GLY A 34 -10.96 -0.56 -6.13
C GLY A 34 -10.11 -1.78 -5.81
N MET A 35 -10.61 -2.99 -6.08
CA MET A 35 -9.87 -4.23 -5.85
C MET A 35 -8.67 -4.42 -6.78
N VAL A 36 -8.65 -3.77 -7.95
CA VAL A 36 -7.47 -3.74 -8.82
C VAL A 36 -6.52 -2.63 -8.38
N THR A 37 -7.04 -1.41 -8.20
CA THR A 37 -6.20 -0.22 -7.98
C THR A 37 -5.63 -0.15 -6.57
N ALA A 38 -6.39 -0.52 -5.53
CA ALA A 38 -5.93 -0.40 -4.14
C ALA A 38 -4.74 -1.32 -3.80
N PRO A 39 -4.70 -2.61 -4.20
CA PRO A 39 -3.53 -3.45 -3.95
C PRO A 39 -2.32 -3.02 -4.77
N LEU A 40 -2.54 -2.56 -6.01
CA LEU A 40 -1.47 -1.99 -6.84
C LEU A 40 -0.87 -0.76 -6.17
N LEU A 41 -1.72 0.22 -5.82
CA LEU A 41 -1.27 1.41 -5.10
C LEU A 41 -0.61 1.02 -3.79
N SER A 42 -1.17 0.10 -3.01
CA SER A 42 -0.57 -0.34 -1.75
C SER A 42 0.84 -0.90 -1.96
N LEU A 43 1.02 -1.78 -2.95
CA LEU A 43 2.32 -2.38 -3.26
C LEU A 43 3.38 -1.34 -3.67
N PHE A 44 3.00 -0.22 -4.28
CA PHE A 44 3.92 0.84 -4.70
C PHE A 44 4.07 1.97 -3.67
N VAL A 45 2.97 2.43 -3.09
CA VAL A 45 2.88 3.57 -2.16
C VAL A 45 3.49 3.21 -0.82
N VAL A 46 3.17 2.03 -0.26
CA VAL A 46 3.70 1.60 1.05
C VAL A 46 5.24 1.59 1.06
N PRO A 47 5.96 0.96 0.10
CA PRO A 47 7.42 1.00 0.10
C PRO A 47 7.98 2.39 -0.21
N ALA A 48 7.34 3.16 -1.10
CA ALA A 48 7.78 4.53 -1.40
C ALA A 48 7.75 5.42 -0.15
N VAL A 49 6.67 5.35 0.63
CA VAL A 49 6.52 6.08 1.89
C VAL A 49 7.49 5.55 2.94
N TYR A 50 7.66 4.23 3.04
CA TYR A 50 8.62 3.63 3.97
C TYR A 50 10.05 4.13 3.73
N LEU A 51 10.50 4.12 2.46
CA LEU A 51 11.83 4.61 2.09
C LEU A 51 12.00 6.11 2.35
N LEU A 52 10.96 6.91 2.12
CA LEU A 52 10.97 8.35 2.39
C LEU A 52 11.17 8.64 3.88
N ILE A 53 10.45 7.92 4.75
CA ILE A 53 10.58 8.05 6.21
C ILE A 53 11.95 7.55 6.67
N ARG A 54 12.38 6.38 6.19
CA ARG A 54 13.69 5.79 6.52
C ARG A 54 14.83 6.75 6.17
N ARG A 55 14.79 7.38 4.99
CA ARG A 55 15.80 8.35 4.54
C ARG A 55 15.84 9.61 5.41
N ARG A 56 14.69 10.04 5.94
CA ARG A 56 14.65 11.16 6.90
C ARG A 56 15.27 10.78 8.24
N GLN A 57 15.01 9.58 8.74
CA GLN A 57 15.59 9.10 10.00
C GLN A 57 17.11 8.96 9.94
N THR A 58 17.68 8.47 8.82
CA THR A 58 19.15 8.36 8.68
C THR A 58 19.86 9.70 8.58
N LYS A 59 19.18 10.77 8.16
CA LYS A 59 19.78 12.11 8.09
C LYS A 59 19.81 12.81 9.45
N SER A 60 19.15 12.23 10.46
CA SER A 60 18.99 12.78 11.79
C SER A 60 19.79 12.05 12.86
N SER A 61 20.75 11.18 12.52
CA SER A 61 21.77 10.79 13.50
C SER A 61 22.64 12.02 13.78
N PRO A 62 22.54 12.64 14.97
CA PRO A 62 23.62 13.50 15.42
C PRO A 62 24.83 12.57 15.51
N LEU A 63 26.00 13.06 15.08
CA LEU A 63 27.25 12.32 15.24
C LEU A 63 27.29 11.72 16.66
N PRO A 64 27.72 10.46 16.82
CA PRO A 64 28.18 10.04 18.13
C PRO A 64 29.38 10.91 18.46
N THR A 65 29.14 11.99 19.19
CA THR A 65 30.17 12.72 19.91
C THR A 65 30.69 11.73 20.93
N HIS A 66 31.66 10.92 20.52
CA HIS A 66 32.44 10.10 21.41
C HIS A 66 33.13 11.08 22.36
N PRO A 67 32.77 11.16 23.65
CA PRO A 67 33.63 11.82 24.59
C PRO A 67 34.79 10.83 24.75
N SER A 68 35.92 11.16 24.14
CA SER A 68 37.21 10.61 24.53
C SER A 68 37.52 11.09 25.94
N HIS A 69 36.84 10.49 26.93
CA HIS A 69 37.17 10.54 28.34
C HIS A 69 37.66 9.15 28.73
N GLN A 70 38.84 8.79 28.24
CA GLN A 70 39.65 7.69 28.75
C GLN A 70 41.09 7.85 28.23
N GLU A 71 41.83 8.76 28.87
CA GLU A 71 43.30 8.87 28.94
C GLU A 71 43.53 10.24 29.60
N GLU A 72 44.08 10.43 30.79
CA GLU A 72 44.72 9.58 31.80
C GLU A 72 44.63 10.43 33.08
N SER A 73 44.21 9.83 34.20
CA SER A 73 44.63 10.27 35.54
C SER A 73 45.84 9.40 35.88
N PRO A 74 46.94 9.95 36.40
CA PRO A 74 47.05 10.29 37.83
C PRO A 74 47.62 11.70 38.12
#